data_AF-A0A2D9YZ55-F1
#
_entry.id   AF-A0A2D9YZ55-F1
#
_cell.length_a   1.000
_cell.length_b   1.000
_cell.length_c   1.000
_cell.angle_alpha   90.00
_cell.angle_beta   90.00
_cell.angle_gamma   90.00
#
_symmetry.space_group_name_H-M   'P 1'
#
loop_
_entity.id
_entity.type
_entity.pdbx_description
1 polymer ?
#
loop_
_entity_poly.entity_id
_entity_poly.type
_entity_poly.pdbx_seq_one_letter_code
_entity_poly.pdbx_strand_id
1 'polypeptide(L)' 'MNIGDIKIKTPVILAPMAGVTDYPFRILCKEMGAGIVYSEFVSADGIIRENS' A
#
# COMPACT_ATOMS: atom_id res chain seq x y z
N MET A 1 1.71 -12.22 11.94
CA MET A 1 2.82 -11.25 12.06
C MET A 1 2.33 -10.09 12.92
N ASN A 2 3.19 -9.51 13.76
CA ASN A 2 2.83 -8.37 14.61
C ASN A 2 3.72 -7.16 14.27
N ILE A 3 3.12 -5.98 14.09
CA ILE A 3 3.82 -4.71 13.90
C ILE A 3 3.27 -3.73 14.93
N GLY A 4 4.06 -3.42 15.97
CA GLY A 4 3.56 -2.74 17.16
C GLY A 4 2.35 -3.50 17.73
N ASP A 5 1.26 -2.77 17.96
CA ASP A 5 -0.01 -3.31 18.46
C ASP A 5 -0.90 -3.93 17.36
N ILE A 6 -0.47 -3.91 16.11
CA ILE A 6 -1.26 -4.41 14.96
C ILE A 6 -0.94 -5.88 14.73
N LYS A 7 -1.96 -6.74 14.86
CA LYS A 7 -1.89 -8.16 14.48
C LYS A 7 -2.32 -8.36 13.03
N ILE A 8 -1.41 -8.87 12.21
CA ILE A 8 -1.61 -9.16 10.79
C ILE A 8 -1.75 -10.67 10.61
N LYS A 9 -2.91 -11.11 10.12
CA LYS A 9 -3.23 -12.54 9.92
C LYS A 9 -2.30 -13.21 8.90
N THR A 10 -2.14 -12.58 7.74
CA THR A 10 -1.27 -13.09 6.66
C THR A 10 0.05 -12.31 6.62
N PRO A 11 1.23 -12.95 6.73
CA PRO A 11 2.52 -12.27 6.71
C PRO A 11 2.97 -11.89 5.29
N VAL A 12 2.02 -11.52 4.42
CA VAL A 12 2.26 -11.10 3.04
C VAL A 12 1.66 -9.70 2.89
N ILE A 13 2.47 -8.77 2.42
CA ILE A 13 2.11 -7.36 2.31
C ILE A 13 2.41 -6.90 0.90
N LEU A 14 1.48 -6.17 0.29
CA LEU A 14 1.70 -5.54 -1.01
C LEU A 14 2.68 -4.37 -0.84
N ALA A 15 3.73 -4.28 -1.66
CA ALA A 15 4.66 -3.15 -1.63
C ALA A 15 4.04 -1.88 -2.25
N PRO A 16 4.31 -0.67 -1.71
CA PRO A 16 3.86 0.57 -2.35
C PRO A 16 4.68 0.83 -3.61
N MET A 17 4.02 0.95 -4.76
CA MET A 17 4.68 1.12 -6.06
C MET A 17 4.00 2.22 -6.86
N ALA A 18 4.79 3.19 -7.33
CA ALA A 18 4.31 4.29 -8.17
C ALA A 18 3.76 3.75 -9.49
N GLY A 19 2.59 4.22 -9.91
CA GLY A 19 1.86 3.79 -11.11
C GLY A 19 1.31 2.37 -11.08
N VAL A 20 1.41 1.64 -9.96
CA VAL A 20 1.00 0.24 -9.88
C VAL A 20 0.02 -0.02 -8.74
N THR A 21 0.25 0.50 -7.53
CA THR A 21 -0.63 0.23 -6.38
C THR A 21 -1.85 1.15 -6.32
N ASP A 22 -2.61 1.16 -7.40
CA ASP A 22 -3.87 1.88 -7.55
C ASP A 22 -5.04 1.23 -6.76
N TYR A 23 -6.24 1.79 -6.85
CA TYR A 23 -7.41 1.24 -6.14
C TYR A 23 -7.78 -0.20 -6.57
N PRO A 24 -8.02 -0.50 -7.86
CA PRO A 24 -8.42 -1.85 -8.28
C PRO A 24 -7.35 -2.91 -7.97
N PHE A 25 -6.06 -2.60 -8.15
CA PHE A 25 -4.99 -3.55 -7.86
C PHE A 25 -4.94 -3.92 -6.37
N ARG A 26 -5.17 -2.95 -5.47
CA ARG A 26 -5.21 -3.20 -4.02
C ARG A 26 -6.39 -4.07 -3.59
N ILE A 27 -7.55 -3.91 -4.24
CA ILE A 27 -8.70 -4.80 -4.00
C ILE A 27 -8.32 -6.23 -4.38
N LEU A 28 -7.79 -6.42 -5.58
CA LEU A 28 -7.39 -7.74 -6.07
C LEU A 28 -6.37 -8.40 -5.12
N CYS A 29 -5.30 -7.69 -4.73
CA CYS A 29 -4.33 -8.22 -3.79
C CYS A 29 -4.95 -8.56 -2.43
N LYS A 30 -5.93 -7.78 -1.96
CA LYS A 30 -6.63 -8.06 -0.70
C LYS A 30 -7.47 -9.33 -0.80
N GLU A 31 -8.21 -9.51 -1.89
CA GLU A 31 -9.01 -10.70 -2.19
C GLU A 31 -8.13 -11.95 -2.34
N MET A 32 -6.93 -11.80 -2.90
CA MET A 32 -5.92 -12.87 -3.00
C MET A 32 -5.22 -13.20 -1.67
N GLY A 33 -5.54 -12.50 -0.58
CA GLY A 33 -5.08 -12.83 0.77
C GLY A 33 -3.97 -11.95 1.33
N ALA A 34 -3.66 -10.80 0.72
CA ALA A 34 -2.72 -9.85 1.29
C ALA A 34 -3.16 -9.38 2.70
N GLY A 35 -2.25 -9.48 3.66
CA GLY A 35 -2.48 -9.04 5.04
C GLY A 35 -2.66 -7.54 5.11
N ILE A 36 -1.82 -6.79 4.39
CA ILE A 36 -1.85 -5.32 4.28
C ILE A 36 -1.69 -4.91 2.81
N VAL A 37 -2.34 -3.82 2.44
CA VAL A 37 -2.21 -3.14 1.14
C VAL A 37 -1.98 -1.65 1.36
N TYR A 38 -1.16 -1.00 0.53
CA TYR A 38 -0.86 0.44 0.58
C TYR A 38 -1.34 1.12 -0.69
N SER A 39 -1.68 2.41 -0.59
CA SER A 39 -1.85 3.29 -1.76
C SER A 39 -0.56 3.40 -2.58
N GLU A 40 -0.68 4.05 -3.74
CA GLU A 40 0.45 4.38 -4.61
C GLU A 40 1.60 5.08 -3.89
N PHE A 41 2.82 4.81 -4.35
CA PHE A 41 4.00 5.54 -3.88
C PHE A 41 4.03 6.93 -4.52
N VAL A 42 3.92 7.98 -3.70
CA VAL A 42 3.81 9.38 -4.14
C VAL A 42 4.96 10.24 -3.63
N SER A 43 5.40 11.22 -4.42
CA SER A 43 6.45 12.15 -4.02
C SER A 43 5.94 13.13 -2.96
N ALA A 44 6.56 13.11 -1.77
CA ALA A 44 6.22 14.07 -0.72
C ALA A 44 6.54 15.52 -1.13
N ASP A 45 7.68 15.75 -1.80
CA ASP A 45 8.06 17.08 -2.28
C ASP A 45 7.09 17.56 -3.38
N GLY A 46 6.66 16.66 -4.27
CA GLY A 46 5.61 16.95 -5.25
C GLY A 46 4.29 17.37 -4.60
N ILE A 47 3.88 16.72 -3.51
CA ILE A 47 2.68 17.11 -2.77
C ILE A 47 2.84 18.48 -2.11
N ILE A 48 3.99 18.74 -1.47
CA ILE A 48 4.26 20.01 -0.78
C ILE A 48 4.33 21.18 -1.77
N ARG A 49 4.82 20.95 -2.99
CA ARG A 49 4.97 21.95 -4.05
C ARG A 49 3.82 21.94 -5.06
N GLU A 50 2.71 21.28 -4.77
CA GLU A 50 1.54 21.20 -5.66
C GLU A 50 1.85 20.69 -7.09
N ASN A 51 2.82 19.77 -7.21
CA ASN A 51 3.33 19.21 -8.46
C ASN A 51 3.94 20.27 -9.42
N SER A 52 4.64 21.25 -8.85
CA SER A 52 5.49 22.20 -9.59
C SER A 52 6.82 21.60 -10.02
#